data_AF-A0A3N2GZW5-F1
#
_entry.id   AF-A0A3N2GZW5-F1
#
_cell.length_a   1.000
_cell.length_b   1.000
_cell.length_c   1.000
_cell.angle_alpha   90.00
_cell.angle_beta   90.00
_cell.angle_gamma   90.00
#
_symmetry.space_group_name_H-M   'P 1'
#
loop_
_entity.id
_entity.type
_entity.pdbx_description
1 polymer ?
#
loop_
_entity_poly.entity_id
_entity_poly.type
_entity_poly.pdbx_seq_one_letter_code
_entity_poly.pdbx_strand_id
1 'polypeptide(L)'
;MRQMITRLDDDLHARVKAKAEAEGRSVNEFVTEILKAAVDRPESRRERKQRLLADGKLVAFAPDGPVPTRAQLDEALRGSGTSVSEALDWTRGEW
;
A
#
# COMPACT_ATOMS: atom_id res chain seq x y z
N MET A 1 -10.19 3.84 21.40
CA MET A 1 -9.18 2.77 21.55
C MET A 1 -9.87 1.42 21.44
N ARG A 2 -9.23 0.42 20.82
CA ARG A 2 -9.73 -0.96 20.76
C ARG A 2 -8.79 -1.86 21.57
N GLN A 3 -9.32 -2.86 22.25
CA GLN A 3 -8.53 -3.82 23.03
C GLN A 3 -8.19 -5.04 22.17
N MET A 4 -6.94 -5.51 22.28
CA MET A 4 -6.44 -6.73 21.63
C MET A 4 -5.91 -7.65 22.73
N ILE A 5 -6.25 -8.94 22.65
CA ILE A 5 -5.76 -9.97 23.57
C ILE A 5 -5.00 -11.00 22.72
N THR A 6 -3.74 -11.23 23.05
CA THR A 6 -2.86 -12.19 22.37
C THR A 6 -2.21 -13.09 23.41
N ARG A 7 -2.05 -14.37 23.08
CA ARG A 7 -1.31 -15.33 23.91
C ARG A 7 0.18 -15.21 23.61
N LEU A 8 0.98 -15.12 24.66
CA LEU A 8 2.44 -15.09 24.65
C LEU A 8 2.92 -16.21 25.56
N ASP A 9 4.04 -16.84 25.24
CA ASP A 9 4.72 -17.72 26.20
C ASP A 9 5.28 -16.91 27.37
N ASP A 10 5.46 -17.57 28.52
CA ASP A 10 5.86 -16.92 29.77
C ASP A 10 7.26 -16.29 29.66
N ASP A 11 8.16 -16.92 28.91
CA ASP A 11 9.52 -16.43 28.69
C ASP A 11 9.53 -15.12 27.91
N LEU A 12 8.75 -15.05 26.82
CA LEU A 12 8.59 -13.84 26.02
C LEU A 12 7.92 -12.74 26.84
N HIS A 13 6.89 -13.06 27.62
CA HIS A 13 6.24 -12.10 28.50
C HIS A 13 7.22 -11.50 29.52
N ALA A 14 8.04 -12.33 30.17
CA ALA A 14 9.06 -11.88 31.11
C ALA A 14 10.10 -10.95 30.46
N ARG A 15 10.57 -11.30 29.25
CA ARG A 15 11.55 -10.49 28.50
C ARG A 15 10.98 -9.16 28.05
N VAL A 16 9.71 -9.13 27.61
CA VAL A 16 9.01 -7.89 27.24
C VAL A 16 8.89 -6.98 28.45
N LYS A 17 8.49 -7.53 29.60
CA LYS A 17 8.37 -6.76 30.85
C LYS A 17 9.71 -6.17 31.30
N ALA A 18 10.76 -6.99 31.37
CA ALA A 18 12.09 -6.55 31.77
C ALA A 18 12.62 -5.44 30.85
N LYS A 19 12.36 -5.54 29.53
CA LYS A 19 12.79 -4.53 28.58
C LYS A 19 12.00 -3.22 28.71
N ALA A 20 10.69 -3.29 28.93
CA ALA A 20 9.88 -2.10 29.20
C ALA A 20 10.34 -1.38 30.48
N GLU A 21 10.62 -2.13 31.55
CA GLU A 21 11.14 -1.59 32.82
C GLU A 21 12.52 -0.94 32.65
N ALA A 22 13.44 -1.57 31.90
CA ALA A 22 14.75 -1.01 31.60
C ALA A 22 14.67 0.31 30.81
N GLU A 23 13.64 0.48 29.98
CA GLU A 23 13.38 1.72 29.24
C GLU A 23 12.57 2.75 30.06
N GLY A 24 12.11 2.40 31.28
CA GLY A 24 11.28 3.27 32.12
C GLY A 24 9.86 3.46 31.60
N ARG A 25 9.35 2.51 30.81
CA ARG A 25 8.09 2.61 30.06
C ARG A 25 7.08 1.60 30.57
N SER A 26 5.79 1.91 30.41
CA SER A 26 4.76 0.91 30.67
C SER A 26 4.82 -0.20 29.61
N VAL A 27 4.50 -1.44 30.01
CA VAL A 27 4.47 -2.59 29.07
C VAL A 27 3.53 -2.32 27.90
N ASN A 28 2.38 -1.68 28.15
CA ASN A 28 1.42 -1.37 27.10
C ASN A 28 1.98 -0.37 26.07
N GLU A 29 2.64 0.69 26.54
CA GLU A 29 3.28 1.68 25.68
C GLU A 29 4.41 1.06 24.86
N PHE A 30 5.26 0.25 25.51
CA PHE A 30 6.35 -0.48 24.87
C PHE A 30 5.84 -1.42 23.76
N VAL A 31 4.82 -2.23 24.06
CA VAL A 31 4.21 -3.15 23.07
C VAL A 31 3.55 -2.37 21.93
N THR A 32 2.85 -1.28 22.24
CA THR A 32 2.20 -0.45 21.22
C THR A 32 3.21 0.16 20.25
N GLU A 33 4.34 0.68 20.73
CA GLU A 33 5.38 1.24 19.86
C GLU A 33 6.07 0.16 19.01
N ILE A 34 6.29 -1.04 19.56
CA ILE A 34 6.81 -2.17 18.76
C ILE A 34 5.84 -2.52 17.64
N LEU A 35 4.55 -2.61 17.95
CA LEU A 35 3.52 -2.92 16.95
C LEU A 35 3.45 -1.84 15.87
N LYS A 36 3.51 -0.55 16.25
CA LYS A 36 3.61 0.57 15.30
C LYS A 36 4.82 0.43 14.40
N ALA A 37 6.02 0.26 14.96
CA ALA A 37 7.24 0.10 14.19
C ALA A 37 7.20 -1.13 13.25
N ALA A 38 6.50 -2.19 13.65
CA ALA A 38 6.31 -3.38 12.82
C ALA A 38 5.38 -3.12 11.63
N VAL A 39 4.33 -2.31 11.79
CA VAL A 39 3.37 -1.99 10.71
C VAL A 39 3.79 -0.80 9.86
N ASP A 40 4.50 0.18 10.43
CA ASP A 40 4.96 1.41 9.78
C ASP A 40 6.28 1.20 9.01
N ARG A 41 6.79 -0.04 8.99
CA ARG A 41 7.99 -0.39 8.24
C ARG A 41 7.79 0.03 6.78
N PRO A 42 8.69 0.85 6.18
CA PRO A 42 8.47 1.40 4.86
C PRO A 42 8.35 0.26 3.85
N GLU A 43 7.12 0.05 3.37
CA GLU A 43 6.85 -0.91 2.31
C GLU A 43 7.41 -0.37 1.01
N SER A 44 8.16 -1.21 0.29
CA SER A 44 8.44 -0.92 -1.12
C SER A 44 7.12 -0.81 -1.89
N ARG A 45 7.14 -0.08 -3.01
CA ARG A 45 5.96 0.01 -3.90
C ARG A 45 5.41 -1.37 -4.28
N ARG A 46 6.28 -2.38 -4.38
CA ARG A 46 5.91 -3.76 -4.71
C ARG A 46 5.17 -4.44 -3.56
N GLU A 47 5.69 -4.34 -2.34
CA GLU A 47 5.07 -4.93 -1.14
C GLU A 47 3.70 -4.30 -0.87
N ARG A 48 3.61 -2.96 -0.97
CA ARG A 48 2.34 -2.25 -0.85
C ARG A 48 1.33 -2.70 -1.90
N LYS A 49 1.74 -2.88 -3.16
CA LYS A 49 0.87 -3.38 -4.23
C LYS A 49 0.36 -4.80 -3.90
N GLN A 50 1.23 -5.69 -3.44
CA GLN A 50 0.86 -7.05 -3.07
C GLN A 50 -0.14 -7.09 -1.91
N ARG A 51 0.12 -6.32 -0.85
CA ARG A 51 -0.80 -6.19 0.30
C ARG A 51 -2.17 -5.68 -0.13
N LEU A 52 -2.22 -4.63 -0.95
CA LEU A 52 -3.49 -4.07 -1.42
C LEU A 52 -4.26 -5.02 -2.34
N LEU A 53 -3.57 -5.86 -3.12
CA LEU A 53 -4.21 -6.95 -3.89
C LEU A 53 -4.78 -8.02 -2.96
N ALA A 54 -4.02 -8.45 -1.95
CA ALA A 54 -4.48 -9.43 -0.96
C ALA A 54 -5.68 -8.92 -0.14
N ASP A 55 -5.68 -7.64 0.21
CA ASP A 55 -6.78 -6.96 0.91
C ASP A 55 -8.02 -6.72 0.01
N GLY A 56 -7.95 -7.05 -1.29
CA GLY A 56 -9.01 -6.77 -2.26
C GLY A 56 -9.24 -5.27 -2.54
N LYS A 57 -8.29 -4.41 -2.15
CA LYS A 57 -8.34 -2.95 -2.35
C LYS A 57 -7.81 -2.51 -3.71
N LEU A 58 -7.09 -3.38 -4.39
CA LEU A 58 -6.70 -3.22 -5.79
C LEU A 58 -7.30 -4.35 -6.62
N VAL A 59 -7.79 -4.00 -7.81
CA VAL A 59 -8.12 -4.96 -8.85
C VAL A 59 -6.96 -4.99 -9.82
N ALA A 60 -6.34 -6.15 -10.02
CA ALA A 60 -5.36 -6.36 -11.08
C ALA A 60 -6.03 -7.13 -12.21
N PHE A 61 -5.90 -6.60 -13.43
CA PHE A 61 -6.26 -7.30 -14.65
C PHE A 61 -4.98 -7.84 -15.29
N ALA A 62 -5.00 -9.11 -15.67
CA ALA A 62 -4.02 -9.60 -16.64
C ALA A 62 -4.36 -8.96 -17.98
N PRO A 63 -3.39 -8.39 -18.72
CA PRO A 63 -3.66 -7.91 -20.06
C PRO A 63 -4.04 -9.10 -20.95
N ASP A 64 -5.15 -8.99 -21.68
CA ASP A 64 -5.63 -10.03 -22.61
C ASP A 64 -4.77 -10.15 -23.88
N GLY A 65 -3.65 -9.43 -23.96
CA GLY A 65 -2.77 -9.43 -25.11
C GLY A 65 -1.42 -8.76 -24.86
N PRO A 66 -0.54 -8.78 -25.87
CA PRO A 66 0.76 -8.14 -25.77
C PRO A 66 0.60 -6.63 -25.54
N VAL A 67 1.30 -6.11 -24.53
CA VAL A 67 1.34 -4.67 -24.25
C VAL A 67 2.09 -3.98 -25.40
N PRO A 68 1.47 -3.03 -26.11
CA PRO A 68 2.13 -2.36 -27.23
C PRO A 68 3.35 -1.58 -26.75
N THR A 69 4.41 -1.62 -27.55
CA THR A 69 5.58 -0.78 -27.34
C THR A 69 5.24 0.68 -27.57
N ARG A 70 6.09 1.59 -27.06
CA ARG A 70 5.87 3.02 -27.24
C ARG A 70 5.78 3.42 -28.72
N ALA A 71 6.64 2.86 -29.57
CA ALA A 71 6.62 3.13 -31.01
C ALA A 71 5.33 2.63 -31.70
N GLN A 72 4.83 1.46 -31.30
CA GLN A 72 3.55 0.94 -31.82
C GLN A 72 2.37 1.82 -31.38
N LEU A 73 2.42 2.33 -30.15
CA LEU A 73 1.41 3.25 -29.64
C LEU A 73 1.46 4.59 -30.39
N ASP A 74 2.66 5.15 -30.58
CA ASP A 74 2.85 6.42 -31.30
C ASP A 74 2.40 6.31 -32.78
N GLU A 75 2.64 5.16 -33.41
CA GLU A 75 2.14 4.88 -34.77
C GLU A 75 0.61 4.73 -34.80
N ALA A 76 0.04 3.94 -33.88
CA ALA A 76 -1.41 3.73 -33.83
C ALA A 76 -2.20 5.02 -33.51
N LEU A 77 -1.58 5.96 -32.79
CA LEU A 77 -2.16 7.25 -32.43
C LEU A 77 -1.76 8.38 -33.39
N ARG A 78 -1.02 8.07 -34.47
CA ARG A 78 -0.60 9.07 -35.44
C ARG A 78 -1.83 9.69 -36.11
N GLY A 79 -1.97 11.00 -36.00
CA GLY A 79 -3.09 11.74 -36.57
C GLY A 79 -4.37 11.77 -35.72
N SER A 80 -4.41 11.09 -34.57
CA SER A 80 -5.56 11.14 -33.65
C SER A 80 -5.58 12.39 -32.76
N GLY A 81 -4.59 13.27 -32.88
CA GLY A 81 -4.38 14.42 -32.00
C GLY A 81 -5.57 15.40 -31.99
N THR A 82 -6.20 15.67 -33.14
CA THR A 82 -7.37 16.55 -33.22
C THR A 82 -8.58 15.91 -32.55
N SER A 83 -8.88 14.65 -32.87
CA SER A 83 -10.03 13.92 -32.30
C SER A 83 -9.92 13.71 -30.79
N VAL A 84 -8.70 13.48 -30.27
CA VAL A 84 -8.44 13.39 -28.83
C VAL A 84 -8.57 14.76 -28.16
N SER A 85 -8.08 15.82 -28.79
CA SER A 85 -8.23 17.19 -28.27
C SER A 85 -9.68 17.62 -28.22
N GLU A 86 -10.46 17.39 -29.28
CA GLU A 86 -11.90 17.67 -29.34
C GLU A 86 -12.69 16.88 -28.29
N ALA A 87 -12.38 15.58 -28.11
CA ALA A 87 -13.01 14.77 -27.08
C ALA A 87 -12.68 15.28 -25.67
N LEU A 88 -11.43 15.67 -25.41
CA LEU A 88 -11.00 16.23 -24.14
C LEU A 88 -11.66 17.59 -23.87
N ASP A 89 -11.72 18.47 -24.87
CA ASP A 89 -12.38 19.77 -24.78
C ASP A 89 -13.88 19.64 -24.55
N TRP A 90 -14.54 18.66 -25.18
CA TRP A 90 -15.94 18.33 -24.91
C TRP A 90 -16.18 17.86 -23.47
N THR A 91 -15.30 17.01 -22.90
CA THR A 91 -15.38 16.63 -21.48
C THR A 91 -14.98 17.75 -20.52
N ARG A 92 -14.24 18.76 -20.96
CA ARG A 92 -13.82 19.87 -20.09
C ARG A 92 -14.95 20.84 -19.78
N GLY A 93 -15.99 20.92 -20.63
CA GLY A 93 -17.22 21.68 -20.44
C GLY A 93 -17.03 23.09 -19.89
N GLU A 94 -17.37 24.14 -20.65
CA GLU A 94 -17.51 25.48 -20.07
C GLU A 94 -18.52 25.42 -18.90
N TRP A 95 -18.02 25.54 -17.68
CA TRP A 95 -18.77 25.90 -16.47
C TRP A 95 -18.88 27.42 -16.40
#